data_AF-A0A7Y2D658-F1
#
_entry.id   AF-A0A7Y2D658-F1
#
_cell.length_a   1.000
_cell.length_b   1.000
_cell.length_c   1.000
_cell.angle_alpha   90.00
_cell.angle_beta   90.00
_cell.angle_gamma   90.00
#
_symmetry.space_group_name_H-M   'P 1'
#
loop_
_entity.id
_entity.type
_entity.pdbx_description
1 polymer ?
#
loop_
_entity_poly.entity_id
_entity_poly.type
_entity_poly.pdbx_seq_one_letter_code
_entity_poly.pdbx_strand_id
1 'polypeptide(L)'
;AITMRIEGAGIFEGSSRKTAKYRSGAKIRSLIINGDGTETNVAFYSSYTDLEKDCKTPEGQGANGGHVSTYCEGPENYRVHMYDSAKYLEITVKSTVSRKDISVTRQALDFNLKGRKLEWRYKNGYSFAVILRGNTYKNGEDGLIKYPKEITGEYLFVRGLPGFEAINADVNLRTTKFANEEARKIASEGYVKVKFPSVFEIDAGDYNEMILLAARKGEAWVKSAMGVVMKLAGEFEDTKNRKILLEAPFADGYDEFTMTLVNDGLADDSVRTQKTVFKIKKNSDGIWMVTSALRSWRCWEGRGHQDFSAVMCS
;
A
#
# COMPACT_ATOMS: atom_id res chain seq x y z
N ALA A 1 -6.37 -18.13 -22.26
CA ALA A 1 -6.38 -17.79 -23.70
C ALA A 1 -6.32 -16.27 -23.87
N ILE A 2 -5.36 -15.73 -24.63
CA ILE A 2 -5.25 -14.27 -24.84
C ILE A 2 -6.30 -13.85 -25.84
N THR A 3 -7.24 -12.99 -25.43
CA THR A 3 -8.25 -12.41 -26.32
C THR A 3 -8.04 -10.91 -26.40
N MET A 4 -7.34 -10.45 -27.43
CA MET A 4 -7.24 -9.01 -27.72
C MET A 4 -8.57 -8.53 -28.30
N ARG A 5 -9.21 -7.56 -27.63
CA ARG A 5 -10.39 -6.87 -28.14
C ARG A 5 -9.99 -5.48 -28.60
N ILE A 6 -9.85 -5.32 -29.91
CA ILE A 6 -9.59 -4.03 -30.55
C ILE A 6 -10.94 -3.49 -31.02
N GLU A 7 -11.57 -2.63 -30.22
CA GLU A 7 -12.83 -1.99 -30.63
C GLU A 7 -12.57 -0.90 -31.68
N GLY A 8 -13.30 -0.98 -32.79
CA GLY A 8 -13.35 0.07 -33.81
C GLY A 8 -12.21 0.12 -34.84
N ALA A 9 -11.29 -0.87 -34.89
CA ALA A 9 -10.14 -0.79 -35.81
C ALA A 9 -9.96 -1.98 -36.78
N GLY A 10 -10.75 -3.05 -36.62
CA GLY A 10 -10.74 -4.19 -37.51
C GLY A 10 -11.58 -3.94 -38.76
N ILE A 11 -11.10 -4.37 -39.93
CA ILE A 11 -11.90 -4.40 -41.17
C ILE A 11 -12.62 -5.75 -41.21
N PHE A 12 -13.92 -5.76 -40.91
CA PHE A 12 -14.71 -7.00 -40.86
C PHE A 12 -15.41 -7.22 -42.21
N GLU A 13 -15.28 -8.42 -42.77
CA GLU A 13 -16.01 -8.82 -43.97
C GLU A 13 -17.35 -9.46 -43.55
N GLY A 14 -18.46 -8.86 -43.99
CA GLY A 14 -19.82 -9.34 -43.71
C GLY A 14 -20.19 -9.35 -42.21
N SER A 15 -20.81 -10.43 -41.75
CA SER A 15 -21.24 -10.62 -40.35
C SER A 15 -20.17 -11.23 -39.43
N SER A 16 -18.92 -11.35 -39.90
CA SER A 16 -17.84 -11.94 -39.13
C SER A 16 -17.48 -11.11 -37.89
N ARG A 17 -17.30 -11.79 -36.75
CA ARG A 17 -16.79 -11.19 -35.50
C ARG A 17 -15.26 -11.24 -35.39
N LYS A 18 -14.56 -11.72 -36.41
CA LYS A 18 -13.10 -11.88 -36.44
C LYS A 18 -12.52 -11.24 -37.70
N THR A 19 -11.35 -10.60 -37.58
CA THR A 19 -10.60 -10.06 -38.71
C THR A 19 -9.10 -10.17 -38.48
N ALA A 20 -8.36 -10.38 -39.58
CA ALA A 20 -6.90 -10.33 -39.60
C ALA A 20 -6.36 -9.00 -40.20
N LYS A 21 -7.25 -8.10 -40.65
CA LYS A 21 -6.90 -6.83 -41.30
C LYS A 21 -7.26 -5.66 -40.38
N TYR A 22 -6.30 -4.78 -40.12
CA TYR A 22 -6.46 -3.60 -39.24
C TYR A 22 -6.06 -2.32 -39.98
N ARG A 23 -6.72 -1.20 -39.68
CA ARG A 23 -6.37 0.11 -40.27
C ARG A 23 -5.03 0.61 -39.72
N SER A 24 -4.17 1.18 -40.57
CA SER A 24 -2.95 1.85 -40.12
C SER A 24 -3.34 3.08 -39.28
N GLY A 25 -3.02 3.05 -37.98
CA GLY A 25 -3.42 4.07 -36.99
C GLY A 25 -4.35 3.57 -35.87
N ALA A 26 -4.70 2.28 -35.85
CA ALA A 26 -5.42 1.66 -34.74
C ALA A 26 -4.66 1.81 -33.40
N LYS A 27 -5.33 2.29 -32.35
CA LYS A 27 -4.81 2.32 -30.97
C LYS A 27 -5.47 1.24 -30.14
N ILE A 28 -4.67 0.44 -29.42
CA ILE A 28 -5.18 -0.58 -28.50
C ILE A 28 -5.80 0.14 -27.29
N ARG A 29 -7.10 -0.03 -27.07
CA ARG A 29 -7.80 0.55 -25.90
C ARG A 29 -7.84 -0.37 -24.69
N SER A 30 -7.88 -1.69 -24.89
CA SER A 30 -7.94 -2.68 -23.81
C SER A 30 -7.31 -4.00 -24.22
N LEU A 31 -6.51 -4.58 -23.34
CA LEU A 31 -6.00 -5.95 -23.43
C LEU A 31 -6.65 -6.77 -22.34
N ILE A 32 -7.45 -7.79 -22.70
CA ILE A 32 -8.08 -8.69 -21.73
C ILE A 32 -7.36 -10.04 -21.79
N ILE A 33 -6.71 -10.40 -20.69
CA ILE A 33 -6.04 -11.69 -20.53
C ILE A 33 -6.98 -12.58 -19.71
N ASN A 34 -7.65 -13.52 -20.36
CA ASN A 34 -8.49 -14.51 -19.68
C ASN A 34 -7.62 -15.69 -19.26
N GLY A 35 -7.28 -15.75 -17.97
CA GLY A 35 -6.74 -16.92 -17.30
C GLY A 35 -7.87 -17.88 -16.93
N ASP A 36 -7.71 -19.16 -17.28
CA ASP A 36 -8.49 -20.25 -16.74
C ASP A 36 -8.23 -20.33 -15.23
N GLY A 37 -9.29 -20.17 -14.42
CA GLY A 37 -9.28 -20.00 -12.97
C GLY A 37 -8.75 -21.15 -12.12
N THR A 38 -7.63 -21.75 -12.50
CA THR A 38 -6.66 -22.25 -11.52
C THR A 38 -6.02 -21.02 -10.87
N GLU A 39 -5.80 -21.03 -9.55
CA GLU A 39 -4.90 -20.06 -8.91
C GLU A 39 -3.54 -20.19 -9.57
N THR A 40 -3.32 -19.45 -10.66
CA THR A 40 -2.01 -19.35 -11.25
C THR A 40 -1.18 -18.68 -10.17
N ASN A 41 -0.24 -19.43 -9.61
CA ASN A 41 0.73 -18.92 -8.66
C ASN A 41 1.58 -17.88 -9.40
N VAL A 42 1.06 -16.64 -9.50
CA VAL A 42 1.65 -15.58 -10.34
C VAL A 42 3.06 -15.40 -9.87
N ALA A 43 4.04 -15.57 -10.77
CA ALA A 43 5.44 -15.46 -10.38
C ALA A 43 5.72 -14.09 -9.75
N PHE A 44 6.65 -14.02 -8.81
CA PHE A 44 7.10 -12.74 -8.28
C PHE A 44 7.68 -11.89 -9.41
N TYR A 45 7.30 -10.63 -9.49
CA TYR A 45 7.78 -9.70 -10.53
C TYR A 45 8.19 -8.35 -9.94
N SER A 46 8.76 -7.49 -10.78
CA SER A 46 9.21 -6.15 -10.38
C SER A 46 8.68 -5.06 -11.30
N SER A 47 8.48 -3.88 -10.73
CA SER A 47 8.40 -2.61 -11.45
C SER A 47 9.43 -1.64 -10.85
N TYR A 48 9.63 -0.48 -11.47
CA TYR A 48 10.67 0.45 -11.04
C TYR A 48 10.16 1.89 -11.09
N THR A 49 10.47 2.66 -10.05
CA THR A 49 10.42 4.12 -10.07
C THR A 49 11.85 4.64 -10.27
N ASP A 50 12.08 5.43 -11.31
CA ASP A 50 13.35 6.09 -11.60
C ASP A 50 13.45 7.37 -10.76
N LEU A 51 14.37 7.37 -9.79
CA LEU A 51 14.43 8.44 -8.79
C LEU A 51 14.90 9.79 -9.34
N GLU A 52 15.54 9.79 -10.51
CA GLU A 52 15.95 11.01 -11.20
C GLU A 52 14.83 11.55 -12.09
N LYS A 53 14.07 10.66 -12.75
CA LYS A 53 13.13 11.06 -13.82
C LYS A 53 11.68 11.17 -13.38
N ASP A 54 11.25 10.32 -12.47
CA ASP A 54 9.83 10.20 -12.09
C ASP A 54 9.49 11.10 -10.89
N CYS A 55 10.51 11.68 -10.25
CA CYS A 55 10.39 12.44 -9.02
C CYS A 55 10.30 13.94 -9.28
N LYS A 56 9.46 14.63 -8.50
CA LYS A 56 9.21 16.07 -8.61
C LYS A 56 9.43 16.76 -7.26
N THR A 57 10.16 17.86 -7.30
CA THR A 57 10.29 18.80 -6.18
C THR A 57 9.28 19.91 -6.39
N PRO A 58 8.33 20.15 -5.46
CA PRO A 58 7.38 21.25 -5.60
C PRO A 58 8.09 22.61 -5.69
N GLU A 59 7.55 23.52 -6.48
CA GLU A 59 8.12 24.86 -6.66
C GLU A 59 8.18 25.63 -5.32
N GLY A 60 9.25 26.40 -5.11
CA GLY A 60 9.45 27.20 -3.90
C GLY A 60 10.00 26.45 -2.69
N GLN A 61 10.20 25.12 -2.78
CA GLN A 61 10.88 24.38 -1.72
C GLN A 61 12.38 24.69 -1.69
N GLY A 62 12.96 24.75 -0.48
CA GLY A 62 14.35 25.16 -0.27
C GLY A 62 14.61 26.67 -0.33
N ALA A 63 13.62 27.49 -0.71
CA ALA A 63 13.75 28.94 -0.62
C ALA A 63 13.96 29.38 0.84
N ASN A 64 14.95 30.25 1.09
CA ASN A 64 15.37 30.71 2.43
C ASN A 64 16.00 29.65 3.35
N GLY A 65 16.62 28.60 2.80
CA GLY A 65 17.30 27.57 3.61
C GLY A 65 16.36 26.55 4.24
N GLY A 66 15.13 26.43 3.72
CA GLY A 66 14.19 25.39 4.11
C GLY A 66 14.59 24.00 3.59
N HIS A 67 13.97 22.96 4.15
CA HIS A 67 14.15 21.58 3.69
C HIS A 67 13.60 21.38 2.27
N VAL A 68 14.24 20.51 1.51
CA VAL A 68 13.78 20.10 0.18
C VAL A 68 13.10 18.74 0.28
N SER A 69 11.82 18.68 -0.10
CA SER A 69 11.07 17.44 -0.27
C SER A 69 10.84 17.16 -1.75
N THR A 70 11.23 15.97 -2.17
CA THR A 70 10.97 15.46 -3.51
C THR A 70 10.06 14.24 -3.41
N TYR A 71 9.07 14.16 -4.31
CA TYR A 71 8.06 13.10 -4.32
C TYR A 71 8.04 12.37 -5.64
N CYS A 72 7.84 11.06 -5.60
CA CYS A 72 7.69 10.22 -6.79
C CYS A 72 6.46 9.34 -6.61
N GLU A 73 5.62 9.25 -7.63
CA GLU A 73 4.49 8.33 -7.61
C GLU A 73 5.00 6.89 -7.63
N GLY A 74 4.46 6.08 -6.73
CA GLY A 74 4.64 4.64 -6.72
C GLY A 74 3.41 3.92 -7.29
N PRO A 75 3.41 2.59 -7.29
CA PRO A 75 2.22 1.82 -7.60
C PRO A 75 1.16 1.98 -6.51
N GLU A 76 -0.09 1.71 -6.90
CA GLU A 76 -1.24 1.66 -5.98
C GLU A 76 -1.40 2.98 -5.21
N ASN A 77 -1.23 2.94 -3.89
CA ASN A 77 -1.38 4.04 -2.95
C ASN A 77 -0.04 4.37 -2.26
N TYR A 78 1.08 4.09 -2.91
CA TYR A 78 2.40 4.42 -2.39
C TYR A 78 3.00 5.60 -3.12
N ARG A 79 3.76 6.40 -2.36
CA ARG A 79 4.64 7.43 -2.90
C ARG A 79 6.02 7.31 -2.29
N VAL A 80 7.04 7.58 -3.09
CA VAL A 80 8.40 7.76 -2.57
C VAL A 80 8.53 9.20 -2.13
N HIS A 81 8.99 9.41 -0.90
CA HIS A 81 9.32 10.72 -0.35
C HIS A 81 10.81 10.75 -0.04
N MET A 82 11.51 11.68 -0.68
CA MET A 82 12.90 11.98 -0.39
C MET A 82 12.95 13.32 0.34
N TYR A 83 13.44 13.31 1.56
CA TYR A 83 13.48 14.47 2.45
C TYR A 83 14.92 14.80 2.82
N ASP A 84 15.34 16.01 2.46
CA ASP A 84 16.62 16.58 2.84
C ASP A 84 16.53 17.14 4.28
N SER A 85 17.28 16.52 5.20
CA SER A 85 17.50 17.05 6.55
C SER A 85 18.84 17.78 6.63
N ALA A 86 19.11 18.49 7.72
CA ALA A 86 20.43 19.10 7.94
C ALA A 86 21.62 18.11 7.93
N LYS A 87 21.37 16.79 7.98
CA LYS A 87 22.39 15.75 8.15
C LYS A 87 22.45 14.71 7.04
N TYR A 88 21.34 14.46 6.37
CA TYR A 88 21.17 13.33 5.44
C TYR A 88 19.91 13.49 4.58
N LEU A 89 19.90 12.81 3.44
CA LEU A 89 18.73 12.57 2.60
C LEU A 89 18.04 11.29 3.08
N GLU A 90 16.81 11.40 3.55
CA GLU A 90 15.99 10.25 3.94
C GLU A 90 15.07 9.85 2.79
N ILE A 91 15.17 8.60 2.35
CA ILE A 91 14.32 8.02 1.31
C ILE A 91 13.31 7.12 2.00
N THR A 92 12.04 7.49 1.92
CA THR A 92 10.92 6.83 2.59
C THR A 92 9.86 6.44 1.58
N VAL A 93 9.24 5.28 1.75
CA VAL A 93 7.98 4.95 1.05
C VAL A 93 6.82 5.27 1.99
N LYS A 94 5.91 6.13 1.55
CA LYS A 94 4.70 6.49 2.29
C LYS A 94 3.49 5.83 1.69
N SER A 95 2.65 5.21 2.51
CA SER A 95 1.29 4.85 2.10
C SER A 95 0.36 6.05 2.24
N THR A 96 -0.42 6.36 1.20
CA THR A 96 -1.48 7.37 1.27
C THR A 96 -2.69 6.89 2.07
N VAL A 97 -2.75 5.59 2.43
CA VAL A 97 -3.88 4.99 3.13
C VAL A 97 -3.53 4.55 4.56
N SER A 98 -2.37 3.93 4.81
CA SER A 98 -2.07 3.35 6.14
C SER A 98 -1.39 4.30 7.12
N ARG A 99 -1.05 5.54 6.72
CA ARG A 99 -0.19 6.50 7.47
C ARG A 99 1.16 5.94 7.95
N LYS A 100 1.48 4.68 7.62
CA LYS A 100 2.77 4.05 7.94
C LYS A 100 3.77 4.46 6.88
N ASP A 101 4.84 5.09 7.36
CA ASP A 101 6.01 5.46 6.58
C ASP A 101 7.10 4.39 6.76
N ILE A 102 7.73 4.01 5.65
CA ILE A 102 8.78 3.00 5.63
C ILE A 102 10.08 3.67 5.23
N SER A 103 10.95 3.88 6.23
CA SER A 103 12.30 4.39 5.98
C SER A 103 13.09 3.32 5.22
N VAL A 104 13.39 3.60 3.94
CA VAL A 104 14.16 2.70 3.08
C VAL A 104 15.63 2.77 3.44
N THR A 105 16.16 4.00 3.43
CA THR A 105 17.57 4.26 3.72
C THR A 105 17.80 5.75 3.98
N ARG A 106 18.94 6.06 4.60
CA ARG A 106 19.49 7.41 4.72
C ARG A 106 20.76 7.50 3.89
N GLN A 107 20.87 8.55 3.09
CA GLN A 107 21.99 8.78 2.20
C GLN A 107 22.62 10.16 2.48
N ALA A 108 23.83 10.38 2.00
CA ALA A 108 24.44 11.70 2.03
C ALA A 108 23.59 12.71 1.23
N LEU A 109 23.69 14.00 1.55
CA LEU A 109 22.94 15.06 0.87
C LEU A 109 23.31 15.19 -0.62
N ASP A 110 24.55 14.86 -0.98
CA ASP A 110 25.04 14.82 -2.35
C ASP A 110 24.84 13.44 -3.02
N PHE A 111 23.97 12.59 -2.46
CA PHE A 111 23.72 11.27 -3.00
C PHE A 111 23.24 11.36 -4.45
N ASN A 112 24.03 10.77 -5.35
CA ASN A 112 23.75 10.81 -6.77
C ASN A 112 22.55 9.92 -7.11
N LEU A 113 21.42 10.56 -7.42
CA LEU A 113 20.18 9.92 -7.87
C LEU A 113 20.23 9.42 -9.32
N LYS A 114 21.24 9.84 -10.10
CA LYS A 114 21.34 9.47 -11.52
C LYS A 114 21.42 7.96 -11.70
N GLY A 115 20.45 7.41 -12.44
CA GLY A 115 20.32 5.98 -12.67
C GLY A 115 19.94 5.15 -11.43
N ARG A 116 19.57 5.79 -10.31
CA ARG A 116 19.03 5.09 -9.13
C ARG A 116 17.56 4.79 -9.35
N LYS A 117 17.18 3.54 -9.09
CA LYS A 117 15.81 3.07 -9.21
C LYS A 117 15.38 2.43 -7.90
N LEU A 118 14.16 2.73 -7.47
CA LEU A 118 13.47 1.97 -6.45
C LEU A 118 12.75 0.81 -7.17
N GLU A 119 13.13 -0.42 -6.85
CA GLU A 119 12.48 -1.62 -7.36
C GLU A 119 11.30 -1.99 -6.45
N TRP A 120 10.09 -2.01 -7.00
CA TRP A 120 8.90 -2.51 -6.33
C TRP A 120 8.78 -4.01 -6.58
N ARG A 121 8.59 -4.80 -5.53
CA ARG A 121 8.42 -6.26 -5.62
C ARG A 121 6.95 -6.62 -5.49
N TYR A 122 6.47 -7.44 -6.42
CA TYR A 122 5.08 -7.81 -6.51
C TYR A 122 4.83 -9.30 -6.39
N LYS A 123 3.66 -9.62 -5.86
CA LYS A 123 3.06 -10.95 -5.93
C LYS A 123 1.55 -10.82 -6.04
N ASN A 124 0.95 -11.61 -6.93
CA ASN A 124 -0.50 -11.64 -7.16
C ASN A 124 -1.13 -10.28 -7.51
N GLY A 125 -0.37 -9.32 -8.05
CA GLY A 125 -0.86 -7.98 -8.38
C GLY A 125 -0.43 -6.88 -7.40
N TYR A 126 0.24 -7.24 -6.29
CA TYR A 126 0.45 -6.33 -5.15
C TYR A 126 1.89 -6.10 -4.83
N SER A 127 2.24 -4.85 -4.62
CA SER A 127 3.51 -4.45 -4.06
C SER A 127 3.59 -4.85 -2.58
N PHE A 128 4.62 -5.61 -2.23
CA PHE A 128 4.82 -6.11 -0.85
C PHE A 128 6.18 -5.73 -0.27
N ALA A 129 7.13 -5.32 -1.10
CA ALA A 129 8.45 -4.87 -0.68
C ALA A 129 9.05 -3.91 -1.70
N VAL A 130 10.06 -3.17 -1.26
CA VAL A 130 10.91 -2.34 -2.10
C VAL A 130 12.37 -2.70 -1.92
N ILE A 131 13.15 -2.51 -2.99
CA ILE A 131 14.60 -2.68 -2.99
C ILE A 131 15.23 -1.42 -3.56
N LEU A 132 16.16 -0.81 -2.82
CA LEU A 132 16.91 0.36 -3.27
C LEU A 132 18.41 0.11 -3.16
N ARG A 133 19.15 0.42 -4.23
CA ARG A 133 20.61 0.47 -4.18
C ARG A 133 21.07 1.82 -3.62
N GLY A 134 21.86 1.79 -2.55
CA GLY A 134 22.48 2.99 -1.99
C GLY A 134 23.76 2.68 -1.23
N ASN A 135 24.31 3.68 -0.55
CA ASN A 135 25.56 3.54 0.18
C ASN A 135 25.29 3.35 1.67
N THR A 136 26.24 2.70 2.35
CA THR A 136 26.40 2.80 3.81
C THR A 136 27.60 3.68 4.12
N TYR A 137 27.60 4.27 5.31
CA TYR A 137 28.59 5.24 5.73
C TYR A 137 29.16 4.84 7.09
N LYS A 138 30.39 5.24 7.39
CA LYS A 138 30.92 5.13 8.76
C LYS A 138 30.01 5.96 9.68
N ASN A 139 29.60 5.40 10.81
CA ASN A 139 28.90 6.17 11.82
C ASN A 139 29.88 7.18 12.42
N GLY A 140 29.67 8.48 12.16
CA GLY A 140 30.31 9.53 12.94
C GLY A 140 29.76 9.55 14.37
N GLU A 141 30.58 9.96 15.34
CA GLU A 141 30.19 10.08 16.76
C GLU A 141 29.01 11.05 16.99
N ASP A 142 28.71 11.92 16.02
CA ASP A 142 27.65 12.94 16.03
C ASP A 142 26.41 12.59 15.17
N GLY A 143 26.39 11.38 14.60
CA GLY A 143 25.33 10.89 13.72
C GLY A 143 25.20 11.67 12.40
N LEU A 144 26.21 12.46 12.02
CA LEU A 144 26.27 13.13 10.72
C LEU A 144 26.82 12.17 9.67
N ILE A 145 26.23 12.17 8.47
CA ILE A 145 26.83 11.53 7.29
C ILE A 145 27.77 12.56 6.66
N LYS A 146 29.07 12.50 6.99
CA LYS A 146 30.03 13.52 6.53
C LYS A 146 30.65 13.14 5.20
N TYR A 147 29.97 13.54 4.11
CA TYR A 147 30.53 13.57 2.75
C TYR A 147 30.97 12.20 2.16
N PRO A 148 31.15 12.07 0.83
CA PRO A 148 31.42 10.78 0.17
C PRO A 148 32.71 10.04 0.62
N LYS A 149 33.58 10.67 1.42
CA LYS A 149 34.81 10.05 1.96
C LYS A 149 34.53 9.00 3.03
N GLU A 150 33.31 8.93 3.56
CA GLU A 150 32.92 7.99 4.62
C GLU A 150 32.12 6.79 4.12
N ILE A 151 31.96 6.62 2.80
CA ILE A 151 31.26 5.45 2.23
C ILE A 151 31.99 4.16 2.63
N THR A 152 31.30 3.28 3.36
CA THR A 152 31.81 1.97 3.80
C THR A 152 31.46 0.84 2.84
N GLY A 153 30.45 1.04 2.00
CA GLY A 153 30.07 0.07 0.98
C GLY A 153 28.80 0.49 0.24
N GLU A 154 28.48 -0.30 -0.78
CA GLU A 154 27.24 -0.20 -1.52
C GLU A 154 26.36 -1.40 -1.16
N TYR A 155 25.07 -1.13 -0.92
CA TYR A 155 24.10 -2.11 -0.45
C TYR A 155 22.79 -2.04 -1.25
N LEU A 156 22.05 -3.15 -1.28
CA LEU A 156 20.63 -3.18 -1.61
C LEU A 156 19.83 -3.22 -0.31
N PHE A 157 19.11 -2.16 -0.02
CA PHE A 157 18.20 -2.05 1.12
C PHE A 157 16.86 -2.68 0.73
N VAL A 158 16.52 -3.81 1.36
CA VAL A 158 15.26 -4.54 1.17
C VAL A 158 14.34 -4.20 2.34
N ARG A 159 13.20 -3.58 2.05
CA ARG A 159 12.18 -3.24 3.06
C ARG A 159 10.81 -3.74 2.63
N GLY A 160 10.08 -4.36 3.54
CA GLY A 160 8.69 -4.73 3.34
C GLY A 160 7.77 -3.54 3.44
N LEU A 161 6.71 -3.58 2.64
CA LEU A 161 5.61 -2.63 2.68
C LEU A 161 4.68 -2.93 3.88
N PRO A 162 3.69 -2.07 4.22
CA PRO A 162 2.80 -2.32 5.35
C PRO A 162 2.15 -3.71 5.27
N GLY A 163 2.20 -4.45 6.37
CA GLY A 163 1.83 -5.87 6.44
C GLY A 163 2.97 -6.85 6.15
N PHE A 164 4.13 -6.37 5.69
CA PHE A 164 5.33 -7.16 5.40
C PHE A 164 6.58 -6.63 6.13
N GLU A 165 6.41 -5.90 7.24
CA GLU A 165 7.49 -5.18 7.93
C GLU A 165 8.61 -6.09 8.45
N ALA A 166 8.35 -7.39 8.60
CA ALA A 166 9.37 -8.39 8.91
C ALA A 166 10.44 -8.54 7.80
N ILE A 167 10.17 -8.06 6.58
CA ILE A 167 11.14 -7.97 5.50
C ILE A 167 12.00 -6.73 5.76
N ASN A 168 13.16 -6.93 6.39
CA ASN A 168 14.12 -5.86 6.63
C ASN A 168 15.54 -6.42 6.55
N ALA A 169 16.21 -6.18 5.43
CA ALA A 169 17.55 -6.72 5.20
C ALA A 169 18.37 -5.80 4.29
N ASP A 170 19.70 -5.87 4.44
CA ASP A 170 20.65 -5.11 3.64
C ASP A 170 21.63 -6.09 2.98
N VAL A 171 21.72 -6.08 1.64
CA VAL A 171 22.60 -6.97 0.88
C VAL A 171 23.83 -6.22 0.40
N ASN A 172 25.01 -6.60 0.90
CA ASN A 172 26.29 -5.98 0.52
C ASN A 172 26.71 -6.37 -0.90
N LEU A 173 26.87 -5.40 -1.80
CA LEU A 173 27.22 -5.66 -3.20
C LEU A 173 28.65 -6.20 -3.38
N ARG A 174 29.57 -5.91 -2.45
CA ARG A 174 30.97 -6.32 -2.55
C ARG A 174 31.16 -7.79 -2.20
N THR A 175 30.39 -8.31 -1.26
CA THR A 175 30.55 -9.67 -0.73
C THR A 175 29.52 -10.65 -1.25
N THR A 176 28.38 -10.17 -1.77
CA THR A 176 27.30 -11.03 -2.26
C THR A 176 27.35 -11.14 -3.78
N LYS A 177 27.67 -12.34 -4.27
CA LYS A 177 27.55 -12.66 -5.69
C LYS A 177 26.07 -12.62 -6.10
N PHE A 178 25.74 -12.00 -7.23
CA PHE A 178 24.35 -11.84 -7.70
C PHE A 178 23.47 -11.13 -6.66
N ALA A 179 23.96 -10.01 -6.12
CA ALA A 179 23.29 -9.29 -5.04
C ALA A 179 21.82 -8.91 -5.35
N ASN A 180 21.51 -8.58 -6.61
CA ASN A 180 20.13 -8.24 -7.01
C ASN A 180 19.20 -9.45 -6.87
N GLU A 181 19.64 -10.62 -7.32
CA GLU A 181 18.91 -11.88 -7.21
C GLU A 181 18.72 -12.27 -5.74
N GLU A 182 19.75 -12.11 -4.92
CA GLU A 182 19.67 -12.40 -3.48
C GLU A 182 18.70 -11.44 -2.77
N ALA A 183 18.74 -10.15 -3.07
CA ALA A 183 17.80 -9.18 -2.51
C ALA A 183 16.34 -9.51 -2.87
N ARG A 184 16.10 -9.91 -4.13
CA ARG A 184 14.76 -10.36 -4.58
C ARG A 184 14.34 -11.64 -3.88
N LYS A 185 15.27 -12.57 -3.67
CA LYS A 185 15.02 -13.83 -2.94
C LYS A 185 14.63 -13.54 -1.49
N ILE A 186 15.37 -12.70 -0.78
CA ILE A 186 15.04 -12.27 0.59
C ILE A 186 13.62 -11.70 0.66
N ALA A 187 13.28 -10.79 -0.26
CA ALA A 187 11.92 -10.25 -0.34
C ALA A 187 10.88 -11.37 -0.54
N SER A 188 11.13 -12.27 -1.49
CA SER A 188 10.18 -13.34 -1.85
C SER A 188 10.01 -14.37 -0.72
N GLU A 189 11.08 -14.74 -0.03
CA GLU A 189 11.01 -15.60 1.16
C GLU A 189 10.31 -14.91 2.32
N GLY A 190 10.58 -13.62 2.51
CA GLY A 190 9.90 -12.79 3.51
C GLY A 190 8.40 -12.75 3.28
N TYR A 191 7.97 -12.59 2.03
CA TYR A 191 6.55 -12.66 1.64
C TYR A 191 5.90 -13.99 2.04
N VAL A 192 6.58 -15.12 1.80
CA VAL A 192 6.05 -16.46 2.12
C VAL A 192 5.99 -16.70 3.63
N LYS A 193 6.94 -16.14 4.39
CA LYS A 193 7.01 -16.26 5.86
C LYS A 193 5.94 -15.43 6.55
N VAL A 194 5.53 -14.33 5.95
CA VAL A 194 4.36 -13.58 6.40
C VAL A 194 3.13 -14.43 6.07
N LYS A 195 2.52 -15.05 7.09
CA LYS A 195 1.10 -15.40 6.98
C LYS A 195 0.40 -14.08 6.67
N PHE A 196 -0.10 -13.93 5.44
CA PHE A 196 -0.83 -12.73 5.01
C PHE A 196 -1.66 -12.25 6.20
N PRO A 197 -1.50 -11.01 6.67
CA PRO A 197 -2.52 -10.51 7.55
C PRO A 197 -3.80 -10.58 6.70
N SER A 198 -4.80 -11.32 7.18
CA SER A 198 -6.10 -11.44 6.52
C SER A 198 -6.84 -10.09 6.45
N VAL A 199 -6.17 -9.01 6.87
CA VAL A 199 -6.68 -7.71 7.27
C VAL A 199 -5.60 -6.62 7.13
N PHE A 200 -5.92 -5.57 6.39
CA PHE A 200 -5.22 -4.29 6.30
C PHE A 200 -5.56 -3.43 7.53
N GLU A 201 -4.57 -2.97 8.27
CA GLU A 201 -4.80 -2.11 9.43
C GLU A 201 -5.13 -0.67 9.01
N ILE A 202 -6.23 -0.14 9.54
CA ILE A 202 -6.64 1.25 9.37
C ILE A 202 -6.24 2.01 10.64
N ASP A 203 -5.70 3.22 10.48
CA ASP A 203 -5.41 4.11 11.60
C ASP A 203 -6.70 4.44 12.36
N ALA A 204 -6.78 4.00 13.62
CA ALA A 204 -7.90 4.30 14.50
C ALA A 204 -7.99 5.81 14.83
N GLY A 205 -6.89 6.55 14.66
CA GLY A 205 -6.81 7.99 14.87
C GLY A 205 -7.87 8.78 14.09
N ASP A 206 -8.11 8.43 12.82
CA ASP A 206 -9.09 9.14 11.98
C ASP A 206 -10.52 9.03 12.53
N TYR A 207 -10.90 7.85 12.99
CA TYR A 207 -12.20 7.63 13.63
C TYR A 207 -12.30 8.36 14.97
N ASN A 208 -11.21 8.31 15.74
CA ASN A 208 -11.16 8.92 17.06
C ASN A 208 -11.16 10.45 17.01
N GLU A 209 -10.56 11.08 16.00
CA GLU A 209 -10.66 12.52 15.79
C GLU A 209 -12.12 12.96 15.62
N MET A 210 -12.88 12.26 14.77
CA MET A 210 -14.30 12.52 14.54
C MET A 210 -15.13 12.32 15.82
N ILE A 211 -14.90 11.23 16.54
CA ILE A 211 -15.56 10.94 17.83
C ILE A 211 -15.26 12.03 18.87
N LEU A 212 -14.00 12.41 19.04
CA LEU A 212 -13.59 13.42 20.00
C LEU A 212 -14.13 14.81 19.64
N LEU A 213 -14.21 15.15 18.35
CA LEU A 213 -14.81 16.39 17.89
C LEU A 213 -16.30 16.45 18.25
N ALA A 214 -17.03 15.36 18.03
CA ALA A 214 -18.45 15.25 18.39
C ALA A 214 -18.66 15.27 19.92
N ALA A 215 -17.77 14.62 20.67
CA ALA A 215 -17.81 14.67 22.14
C ALA A 215 -17.63 16.10 22.69
N ARG A 216 -16.70 16.87 22.12
CA ARG A 216 -16.51 18.29 22.46
C ARG A 216 -17.74 19.15 22.15
N LYS A 217 -18.51 18.78 21.12
CA LYS A 217 -19.78 19.41 20.78
C LYS A 217 -20.96 18.95 21.64
N GLY A 218 -20.74 18.01 22.57
CA GLY A 218 -21.79 17.46 23.42
C GLY A 218 -22.74 16.52 22.68
N GLU A 219 -22.33 15.96 21.54
CA GLU A 219 -23.20 15.07 20.77
C GLU A 219 -23.37 13.73 21.50
N ALA A 220 -24.61 13.38 21.86
CA ALA A 220 -24.90 12.23 22.71
C ALA A 220 -24.50 10.87 22.13
N TRP A 221 -24.38 10.76 20.79
CA TRP A 221 -24.11 9.48 20.13
C TRP A 221 -22.75 8.88 20.52
N VAL A 222 -21.78 9.71 20.92
CA VAL A 222 -20.42 9.24 21.31
C VAL A 222 -20.40 8.46 22.63
N LYS A 223 -21.44 8.63 23.47
CA LYS A 223 -21.60 7.90 24.74
C LYS A 223 -22.36 6.58 24.57
N SER A 224 -22.98 6.37 23.40
CA SER A 224 -23.75 5.17 23.06
C SER A 224 -22.94 4.24 22.15
N ALA A 225 -22.82 2.96 22.51
CA ALA A 225 -22.15 1.96 21.68
C ALA A 225 -22.78 1.90 20.28
N MET A 226 -24.11 1.84 20.23
CA MET A 226 -24.85 1.81 18.97
C MET A 226 -24.73 3.12 18.19
N GLY A 227 -24.67 4.26 18.89
CA GLY A 227 -24.44 5.56 18.25
C GLY A 227 -23.11 5.59 17.49
N VAL A 228 -22.03 5.13 18.12
CA VAL A 228 -20.72 5.01 17.47
C VAL A 228 -20.74 4.00 16.32
N VAL A 229 -21.35 2.83 16.52
CA VAL A 229 -21.52 1.80 15.47
C VAL A 229 -22.14 2.37 14.20
N MET A 230 -23.26 3.08 14.35
CA MET A 230 -23.97 3.64 13.19
C MET A 230 -23.17 4.75 12.50
N LYS A 231 -22.43 5.58 13.26
CA LYS A 231 -21.54 6.59 12.68
C LYS A 231 -20.35 5.99 11.94
N LEU A 232 -19.75 4.93 12.48
CA LEU A 232 -18.64 4.23 11.82
C LEU A 232 -19.08 3.42 10.60
N ALA A 233 -20.29 2.86 10.62
CA ALA A 233 -20.86 2.15 9.48
C ALA A 233 -21.15 3.07 8.29
N GLY A 234 -21.48 4.35 8.56
CA GLY A 234 -21.80 5.34 7.55
C GLY A 234 -23.09 5.01 6.77
N GLU A 235 -23.33 5.77 5.71
CA GLU A 235 -24.50 5.57 4.84
C GLU A 235 -24.40 4.26 4.04
N PHE A 236 -25.56 3.71 3.67
CA PHE A 236 -25.67 2.51 2.85
C PHE A 236 -25.50 2.90 1.37
N GLU A 237 -24.25 3.10 0.95
CA GLU A 237 -23.93 3.46 -0.44
C GLU A 237 -23.23 2.30 -1.16
N ASP A 238 -23.58 2.12 -2.45
CA ASP A 238 -22.89 1.30 -3.44
C ASP A 238 -22.67 -0.19 -3.09
N THR A 239 -23.50 -0.78 -2.24
CA THR A 239 -23.46 -2.20 -1.88
C THR A 239 -24.84 -2.84 -1.99
N LYS A 240 -24.91 -4.11 -2.40
CA LYS A 240 -26.19 -4.86 -2.43
C LYS A 240 -26.66 -5.28 -1.04
N ASN A 241 -25.74 -5.70 -0.18
CA ASN A 241 -26.03 -6.18 1.16
C ASN A 241 -25.05 -5.58 2.17
N ARG A 242 -25.54 -5.18 3.34
CA ARG A 242 -24.69 -4.82 4.50
C ARG A 242 -25.07 -5.67 5.69
N LYS A 243 -24.05 -6.20 6.37
CA LYS A 243 -24.18 -6.87 7.66
C LYS A 243 -23.33 -6.16 8.71
N ILE A 244 -23.93 -5.83 9.84
CA ILE A 244 -23.25 -5.33 11.03
C ILE A 244 -23.42 -6.40 12.11
N LEU A 245 -22.32 -6.90 12.65
CA LEU A 245 -22.28 -7.84 13.77
C LEU A 245 -21.57 -7.17 14.94
N LEU A 246 -22.19 -7.22 16.11
CA LEU A 246 -21.63 -6.72 17.37
C LEU A 246 -21.42 -7.88 18.32
N GLU A 247 -20.20 -7.99 18.86
CA GLU A 247 -19.81 -9.03 19.79
C GLU A 247 -19.19 -8.37 21.02
N ALA A 248 -19.90 -8.41 22.15
CA ALA A 248 -19.37 -8.02 23.44
C ALA A 248 -18.77 -9.26 24.13
N PRO A 249 -17.68 -9.13 24.90
CA PRO A 249 -17.09 -10.26 25.61
C PRO A 249 -17.98 -10.78 26.75
N PHE A 250 -18.86 -9.93 27.30
CA PHE A 250 -19.77 -10.24 28.40
C PHE A 250 -21.15 -9.57 28.20
N ALA A 251 -22.20 -10.14 28.78
CA ALA A 251 -23.58 -9.69 28.59
C ALA A 251 -23.92 -8.41 29.39
N ASP A 252 -23.33 -8.22 30.57
CA ASP A 252 -23.64 -7.10 31.46
C ASP A 252 -22.49 -6.09 31.52
N GLY A 253 -22.84 -4.80 31.40
CA GLY A 253 -21.91 -3.69 31.69
C GLY A 253 -20.67 -3.62 30.78
N TYR A 254 -20.77 -4.08 29.53
CA TYR A 254 -19.63 -4.08 28.62
C TYR A 254 -19.10 -2.65 28.37
N ASP A 255 -17.80 -2.49 28.56
CA ASP A 255 -17.04 -1.29 28.22
C ASP A 255 -16.22 -1.50 26.94
N GLU A 256 -16.29 -2.69 26.32
CA GLU A 256 -15.66 -2.99 25.05
C GLU A 256 -16.53 -3.92 24.19
N PHE A 257 -16.39 -3.80 22.88
CA PHE A 257 -17.01 -4.73 21.93
C PHE A 257 -16.25 -4.76 20.60
N THR A 258 -16.46 -5.81 19.83
CA THR A 258 -15.99 -5.94 18.45
C THR A 258 -17.16 -5.68 17.50
N MET A 259 -16.97 -4.79 16.53
CA MET A 259 -17.92 -4.58 15.44
C MET A 259 -17.33 -5.14 14.15
N THR A 260 -18.06 -6.03 13.48
CA THR A 260 -17.75 -6.48 12.12
C THR A 260 -18.77 -5.91 11.15
N LEU A 261 -18.30 -5.06 10.23
CA LEU A 261 -19.06 -4.50 9.11
C LEU A 261 -18.69 -5.24 7.83
N VAL A 262 -19.67 -5.82 7.13
CA VAL A 262 -19.49 -6.47 5.83
C VAL A 262 -20.40 -5.80 4.81
N ASN A 263 -19.81 -5.22 3.78
CA ASN A 263 -20.48 -4.71 2.58
C ASN A 263 -20.25 -5.71 1.45
N ASP A 264 -21.31 -6.35 0.96
CA ASP A 264 -21.25 -7.36 -0.09
C ASP A 264 -22.01 -6.93 -1.35
N GLY A 265 -21.47 -7.34 -2.50
CA GLY A 265 -21.95 -6.92 -3.81
C GLY A 265 -21.73 -5.44 -4.03
N LEU A 266 -20.51 -4.96 -3.77
CA LEU A 266 -20.12 -3.58 -4.08
C LEU A 266 -20.25 -3.32 -5.59
N ALA A 267 -20.59 -2.09 -5.95
CA ALA A 267 -20.73 -1.65 -7.35
C ALA A 267 -19.38 -1.50 -8.07
N ASP A 268 -18.28 -1.56 -7.32
CA ASP A 268 -16.90 -1.58 -7.81
C ASP A 268 -16.65 -2.81 -8.70
N ASP A 269 -15.92 -2.63 -9.81
CA ASP A 269 -15.71 -3.67 -10.82
C ASP A 269 -14.58 -4.66 -10.48
N SER A 270 -13.90 -4.45 -9.35
CA SER A 270 -12.83 -5.28 -8.82
C SER A 270 -13.19 -5.90 -7.46
N VAL A 271 -13.75 -5.12 -6.54
CA VAL A 271 -14.10 -5.53 -5.18
C VAL A 271 -15.54 -6.05 -5.12
N ARG A 272 -15.71 -7.31 -4.69
CA ARG A 272 -17.02 -7.89 -4.43
C ARG A 272 -17.51 -7.61 -3.03
N THR A 273 -16.66 -7.87 -2.04
CA THR A 273 -16.99 -7.75 -0.62
C THR A 273 -15.91 -6.98 0.11
N GLN A 274 -16.30 -6.03 0.96
CA GLN A 274 -15.42 -5.39 1.93
C GLN A 274 -15.85 -5.77 3.34
N LYS A 275 -14.91 -6.23 4.16
CA LYS A 275 -15.11 -6.47 5.59
C LYS A 275 -14.22 -5.52 6.38
N THR A 276 -14.81 -4.80 7.34
CA THR A 276 -14.07 -3.99 8.32
C THR A 276 -14.41 -4.48 9.73
N VAL A 277 -13.39 -4.74 10.55
CA VAL A 277 -13.50 -5.17 11.94
C VAL A 277 -12.94 -4.07 12.83
N PHE A 278 -13.74 -3.59 13.77
CA PHE A 278 -13.36 -2.58 14.75
C PHE A 278 -13.33 -3.20 16.13
N LYS A 279 -12.31 -2.89 16.92
CA LYS A 279 -12.33 -3.05 18.37
C LYS A 279 -12.62 -1.69 18.96
N ILE A 280 -13.62 -1.62 19.83
CA ILE A 280 -14.12 -0.37 20.38
C ILE A 280 -14.17 -0.50 21.90
N LYS A 281 -13.68 0.51 22.60
CA LYS A 281 -13.64 0.55 24.07
C LYS A 281 -14.06 1.90 24.60
N LYS A 282 -14.84 1.91 25.68
CA LYS A 282 -15.25 3.09 26.42
C LYS A 282 -14.09 3.60 27.27
N ASN A 283 -13.79 4.89 27.17
CA ASN A 283 -12.77 5.54 27.97
C ASN A 283 -13.31 5.98 29.35
N SER A 284 -12.47 6.60 30.18
CA SER A 284 -12.82 7.12 31.51
C SER A 284 -13.93 8.16 31.51
N ASP A 285 -14.08 8.92 30.42
CA ASP A 285 -15.15 9.91 30.28
C ASP A 285 -16.47 9.27 29.85
N GLY A 286 -16.51 7.97 29.58
CA GLY A 286 -17.66 7.27 29.06
C GLY A 286 -17.86 7.39 27.54
N ILE A 287 -16.84 7.86 26.80
CA ILE A 287 -16.82 7.99 25.34
C ILE A 287 -16.31 6.69 24.73
N TRP A 288 -17.00 6.16 23.72
CA TRP A 288 -16.55 4.98 22.99
C TRP A 288 -15.51 5.34 21.92
N MET A 289 -14.35 4.72 21.99
CA MET A 289 -13.18 4.99 21.14
C MET A 289 -12.79 3.74 20.37
N VAL A 290 -12.32 3.91 19.13
CA VAL A 290 -11.78 2.82 18.33
C VAL A 290 -10.35 2.53 18.80
N THR A 291 -10.07 1.29 19.19
CA THR A 291 -8.73 0.84 19.60
C THR A 291 -8.00 0.10 18.47
N SER A 292 -8.73 -0.47 17.53
CA SER A 292 -8.18 -1.12 16.34
C SER A 292 -9.23 -1.11 15.22
N ALA A 293 -8.81 -0.93 13.98
CA ALA A 293 -9.65 -1.05 12.80
C ALA A 293 -8.89 -1.86 11.74
N LEU A 294 -9.54 -2.86 11.18
CA LEU A 294 -8.94 -3.84 10.27
C LEU A 294 -9.87 -4.00 9.07
N ARG A 295 -9.37 -3.89 7.84
CA ARG A 295 -10.14 -4.01 6.61
C ARG A 295 -9.63 -5.12 5.74
N SER A 296 -10.52 -5.83 5.06
CA SER A 296 -10.17 -6.89 4.14
C SER A 296 -11.15 -6.92 3.00
N TRP A 297 -10.73 -7.44 1.87
CA TRP A 297 -11.52 -7.49 0.65
C TRP A 297 -11.65 -8.92 0.16
N ARG A 298 -12.72 -9.16 -0.59
CA ARG A 298 -12.90 -10.31 -1.48
C ARG A 298 -13.21 -9.76 -2.86
N CYS A 299 -12.52 -10.25 -3.87
CA CYS A 299 -12.65 -9.73 -5.23
C CYS A 299 -13.79 -10.41 -5.98
N TRP A 300 -14.23 -9.77 -7.06
CA TRP A 300 -15.02 -10.46 -8.06
C TRP A 300 -14.22 -11.60 -8.69
N GLU A 301 -14.92 -12.57 -9.27
CA GLU A 301 -14.27 -13.67 -9.98
C GLU A 301 -13.42 -13.12 -11.13
N GLY A 302 -12.17 -13.59 -11.24
CA GLY A 302 -11.20 -13.09 -12.22
C GLY A 302 -10.55 -11.74 -11.90
N ARG A 303 -10.85 -11.14 -10.74
CA ARG A 303 -10.30 -9.84 -10.29
C ARG A 303 -9.35 -9.94 -9.08
N GLY A 304 -8.89 -11.16 -8.78
CA GLY A 304 -7.97 -11.41 -7.66
C GLY A 304 -8.48 -12.50 -6.72
N HIS A 305 -8.19 -12.34 -5.43
CA HIS A 305 -8.48 -13.35 -4.42
C HIS A 305 -9.96 -13.48 -4.08
N GLN A 306 -10.39 -14.72 -3.86
CA GLN A 306 -11.78 -15.05 -3.51
C GLN A 306 -11.99 -15.23 -1.99
N ASP A 307 -10.92 -15.22 -1.21
CA ASP A 307 -10.96 -15.14 0.25
C ASP A 307 -10.73 -13.71 0.74
N PHE A 308 -11.05 -13.47 2.02
CA PHE A 308 -10.77 -12.17 2.65
C PHE A 308 -9.27 -11.97 2.81
N SER A 309 -8.77 -10.87 2.29
CA SER A 309 -7.35 -10.52 2.37
C SER A 309 -7.15 -9.02 2.56
N ALA A 310 -6.01 -8.63 3.12
CA ALA A 310 -5.52 -7.24 3.20
C ALA A 310 -5.09 -6.66 1.83
N VAL A 311 -5.32 -7.44 0.78
CA VAL A 311 -4.80 -7.27 -0.55
C VAL A 311 -5.92 -6.65 -1.42
N MET A 312 -5.60 -5.70 -2.31
CA MET A 312 -6.57 -4.80 -3.00
C MET A 312 -6.99 -5.26 -4.41
N CYS A 313 -8.20 -5.78 -4.63
CA CYS A 313 -8.63 -6.31 -5.93
C CYS A 313 -8.14 -5.60 -7.23
N SER A 314 -7.78 -6.41 -8.24
CA SER A 314 -7.17 -5.99 -9.52
C SER A 314 -8.15 -5.51 -10.58
#